data_AF-A0A7R9LRQ0-F1
#
_entry.id   AF-A0A7R9LRQ0-F1
#
_cell.length_a   1.000
_cell.length_b   1.000
_cell.length_c   1.000
_cell.angle_alpha   90.00
_cell.angle_beta   90.00
_cell.angle_gamma   90.00
#
_symmetry.space_group_name_H-M   'P 1'
#
loop_
_entity.id
_entity.type
_entity.pdbx_description
1 polymer ?
#
loop_
_entity_poly.entity_id
_entity_poly.type
_entity_poly.pdbx_seq_one_letter_code
_entity_poly.pdbx_strand_id
1 'polypeptide(L)'
;MQIIFRVIDLRSDTLTKPSDLMRKAMAESVVGDDCYKEDPTVNELESYAAKVVGKEAAIFVPSGTMSNLIAENTHNICNGTPLPLEFIDKVCEIAKSNGFAVHMDGARVFNASLKTGQPVPRIVKNCDSVSFCLSKGLGCPVGSILAGSTKLIERAIRCRRVLGGGMRQAGVLAAAGLFALKENIERLHFDHKHTLMIASVYIKALGLSGGQTA
;
A
#
# COMPACT_ATOMS: atom_id res chain seq x y z
N MET A 1 29.67 -8.50 -24.47
CA MET A 1 29.37 -7.13 -24.02
C MET A 1 27.87 -6.92 -24.16
N GLN A 2 27.10 -7.08 -23.08
CA GLN A 2 25.64 -6.95 -23.14
C GLN A 2 25.32 -5.45 -23.12
N ILE A 3 24.85 -4.91 -24.25
CA ILE A 3 24.35 -3.54 -24.32
C ILE A 3 23.11 -3.50 -23.42
N ILE A 4 23.24 -2.94 -22.22
CA ILE A 4 22.11 -2.70 -21.33
C ILE A 4 21.33 -1.54 -21.97
N PHE A 5 20.32 -1.85 -22.77
CA PHE A 5 19.29 -0.87 -23.09
C PHE A 5 18.61 -0.48 -21.78
N ARG A 6 18.87 0.74 -21.32
CA ARG A 6 18.23 1.30 -20.13
C ARG A 6 16.80 1.69 -20.52
N VAL A 7 15.87 0.73 -20.39
CA VAL A 7 14.45 0.95 -20.70
C VAL A 7 13.85 1.91 -19.67
N ILE A 8 13.24 3.00 -20.14
CA ILE A 8 12.42 3.88 -19.31
C ILE A 8 11.00 3.31 -19.33
N ASP A 9 10.55 2.77 -18.20
CA ASP A 9 9.25 2.10 -18.09
C ASP A 9 8.26 2.94 -17.28
N LEU A 10 7.34 3.61 -17.96
CA LEU A 10 6.32 4.48 -17.37
C LEU A 10 4.93 3.81 -17.33
N ARG A 11 4.83 2.49 -17.53
CA ARG A 11 3.55 1.79 -17.60
C ARG A 11 2.84 1.74 -16.25
N SER A 12 3.59 1.47 -15.17
CA SER A 12 3.03 1.38 -13.82
C SER A 12 4.12 1.36 -12.74
N ASP A 13 3.75 1.80 -11.54
CA ASP A 13 4.56 1.65 -10.32
C ASP A 13 4.60 0.21 -9.79
N THR A 14 3.83 -0.72 -10.36
CA THR A 14 3.94 -2.16 -10.07
C THR A 14 5.20 -2.81 -10.65
N LEU A 15 5.91 -2.11 -11.54
CA LEU A 15 7.11 -2.61 -12.21
C LEU A 15 8.40 -2.30 -11.43
N THR A 16 8.25 -1.69 -10.25
CA THR A 16 9.37 -1.47 -9.33
C THR A 16 10.07 -2.79 -9.00
N LYS A 17 11.37 -2.72 -8.79
CA LYS A 17 12.20 -3.88 -8.43
C LYS A 17 12.83 -3.62 -7.07
N PRO A 18 13.05 -4.66 -6.25
CA PRO A 18 13.75 -4.52 -4.98
C PRO A 18 15.14 -3.91 -5.18
N SER A 19 15.45 -2.89 -4.39
CA SER A 19 16.80 -2.31 -4.29
C SER A 19 17.77 -3.31 -3.65
N ASP A 20 19.07 -3.07 -3.76
CA ASP A 20 20.08 -3.95 -3.19
C ASP A 20 19.97 -4.05 -1.66
N LEU A 21 19.67 -2.92 -0.99
CA LEU A 21 19.42 -2.91 0.46
C LEU A 21 18.16 -3.71 0.84
N MET A 22 17.10 -3.60 0.04
CA MET A 22 15.90 -4.41 0.25
C MET A 22 16.18 -5.90 0.02
N ARG A 23 16.94 -6.25 -1.03
CA ARG A 23 17.36 -7.64 -1.30
C ARG A 23 18.18 -8.21 -0.15
N LYS A 24 19.09 -7.40 0.42
CA LYS A 24 19.86 -7.77 1.60
C LYS A 24 18.95 -8.02 2.81
N ALA A 25 18.02 -7.11 3.08
CA ALA A 25 17.04 -7.28 4.17
C ALA A 25 16.20 -8.56 4.01
N MET A 26 15.79 -8.90 2.78
CA MET A 26 15.10 -10.16 2.49
C MET A 26 15.99 -11.38 2.76
N ALA A 27 17.24 -11.35 2.29
CA ALA A 27 18.19 -12.45 2.43
C ALA A 27 18.59 -12.73 3.89
N GLU A 28 18.63 -11.70 4.73
CA GLU A 28 19.05 -11.78 6.14
C GLU A 28 17.86 -11.98 7.11
N SER A 29 16.63 -12.07 6.60
CA SER A 29 15.43 -12.17 7.44
C SER A 29 15.33 -13.48 8.22
N VAL A 30 14.80 -13.39 9.44
CA VAL A 30 14.46 -14.58 10.24
C VAL A 30 13.05 -15.01 9.89
N VAL A 31 12.88 -16.28 9.52
CA VAL A 31 11.61 -16.81 9.01
C VAL A 31 11.10 -17.95 9.89
N GLY A 32 9.80 -18.21 9.78
CA GLY A 32 9.11 -19.31 10.46
C GLY A 32 7.88 -19.72 9.67
N ASP A 33 6.98 -20.52 10.23
CA ASP A 33 5.72 -20.85 9.56
C ASP A 33 4.61 -19.85 9.95
N ASP A 34 4.24 -18.93 9.03
CA ASP A 34 3.16 -17.95 9.25
C ASP A 34 1.79 -18.62 9.46
N CYS A 35 1.56 -19.83 8.97
CA CYS A 35 0.29 -20.51 9.26
C CYS A 35 0.16 -20.86 10.75
N TYR A 36 1.27 -21.06 11.45
CA TYR A 36 1.32 -21.23 12.91
C TYR A 36 1.61 -19.92 13.66
N LYS A 37 1.72 -18.79 12.96
CA LYS A 37 2.12 -17.48 13.51
C LYS A 37 3.52 -17.48 14.14
N GLU A 38 4.40 -18.34 13.62
CA GLU A 38 5.77 -18.50 14.09
C GLU A 38 6.81 -17.77 13.22
N ASP A 39 6.38 -17.05 12.17
CA ASP A 39 7.29 -16.23 11.36
C ASP A 39 7.50 -14.84 12.03
N PRO A 40 8.67 -14.59 12.65
CA PRO A 40 8.87 -13.37 13.43
C PRO A 40 8.89 -12.11 12.56
N THR A 41 9.37 -12.21 11.32
CA THR A 41 9.44 -11.06 10.41
C THR A 41 8.05 -10.70 9.89
N VAL A 42 7.20 -11.68 9.60
CA VAL A 42 5.78 -11.41 9.28
C VAL A 42 5.08 -10.73 10.45
N ASN A 43 5.28 -11.25 11.67
CA ASN A 43 4.66 -10.69 12.87
C ASN A 43 5.13 -9.23 13.12
N GLU A 44 6.42 -8.93 12.94
CA GLU A 44 6.93 -7.55 13.03
C GLU A 44 6.32 -6.65 11.96
N LEU A 45 6.24 -7.10 10.70
CA LEU A 45 5.60 -6.33 9.63
C LEU A 45 4.14 -6.01 9.96
N GLU A 46 3.36 -7.01 10.38
CA GLU A 46 1.94 -6.83 10.71
C GLU A 46 1.77 -5.83 11.87
N SER A 47 2.56 -5.97 12.94
CA SER A 47 2.54 -5.05 14.08
C SER A 47 2.93 -3.62 13.69
N TYR A 48 4.02 -3.47 12.94
CA TYR A 48 4.51 -2.17 12.49
C TYR A 48 3.52 -1.51 11.52
N ALA A 49 2.96 -2.27 10.58
CA ALA A 49 1.97 -1.78 9.64
C ALA A 49 0.71 -1.27 10.35
N ALA A 50 0.18 -2.02 11.33
CA ALA A 50 -0.98 -1.61 12.13
C ALA A 50 -0.72 -0.27 12.83
N LYS A 51 0.48 -0.11 13.44
CA LYS A 51 0.92 1.15 14.06
C LYS A 51 1.00 2.30 13.05
N VAL A 52 1.62 2.09 11.89
CA VAL A 52 1.82 3.11 10.85
C VAL A 52 0.48 3.66 10.34
N VAL A 53 -0.55 2.82 10.21
CA VAL A 53 -1.87 3.24 9.74
C VAL A 53 -2.87 3.55 10.85
N GLY A 54 -2.48 3.40 12.13
CA GLY A 54 -3.31 3.71 13.28
C GLY A 54 -4.50 2.76 13.45
N LYS A 55 -4.30 1.47 13.21
CA LYS A 55 -5.30 0.40 13.42
C LYS A 55 -4.82 -0.58 14.48
N GLU A 56 -5.75 -1.36 15.04
CA GLU A 56 -5.45 -2.29 16.13
C GLU A 56 -4.58 -3.46 15.68
N ALA A 57 -4.88 -4.00 14.50
CA ALA A 57 -4.21 -5.16 13.95
C ALA A 57 -4.10 -5.06 12.42
N ALA A 58 -3.18 -5.84 11.86
CA ALA A 58 -3.01 -5.98 10.42
C ALA A 58 -2.66 -7.42 10.03
N ILE A 59 -2.82 -7.74 8.75
CA ILE A 59 -2.46 -9.03 8.18
C ILE A 59 -1.74 -8.84 6.83
N PHE A 60 -0.66 -9.59 6.64
CA PHE A 60 0.05 -9.65 5.37
C PHE A 60 -0.65 -10.60 4.39
N VAL A 61 -0.83 -10.13 3.15
CA VAL A 61 -1.46 -10.90 2.06
C VAL A 61 -0.65 -10.80 0.77
N PRO A 62 -0.69 -11.82 -0.12
CA PRO A 62 0.11 -11.84 -1.35
C PRO A 62 -0.17 -10.69 -2.33
N SER A 63 -1.40 -10.17 -2.38
CA SER A 63 -1.79 -9.12 -3.32
C SER A 63 -2.86 -8.18 -2.79
N GLY A 64 -2.95 -7.00 -3.37
CA GLY A 64 -4.01 -6.02 -3.07
C GLY A 64 -5.40 -6.55 -3.41
N THR A 65 -5.51 -7.33 -4.48
CA THR A 65 -6.77 -8.00 -4.86
C THR A 65 -7.25 -8.96 -3.77
N MET A 66 -6.35 -9.74 -3.16
CA MET A 66 -6.74 -10.59 -2.03
C MET A 66 -7.11 -9.74 -0.80
N SER A 67 -6.36 -8.66 -0.54
CA SER A 67 -6.66 -7.72 0.55
C SER A 67 -8.09 -7.17 0.44
N ASN A 68 -8.43 -6.68 -0.75
CA ASN A 68 -9.76 -6.17 -1.05
C ASN A 68 -10.76 -7.32 -1.01
N LEU A 69 -10.56 -8.46 -1.67
CA LEU A 69 -11.53 -9.57 -1.61
C LEU A 69 -11.87 -10.02 -0.17
N ILE A 70 -10.93 -9.89 0.77
CA ILE A 70 -11.17 -10.14 2.19
C ILE A 70 -12.04 -9.06 2.85
N ALA A 71 -11.95 -7.79 2.40
CA ALA A 71 -12.58 -6.63 3.01
C ALA A 71 -13.79 -6.04 2.24
N GLU A 72 -13.76 -6.00 0.91
CA GLU A 72 -14.74 -5.43 -0.03
C GLU A 72 -14.56 -5.95 -1.48
N ASN A 73 -15.68 -6.14 -2.20
CA ASN A 73 -15.74 -6.56 -3.62
C ASN A 73 -16.72 -5.63 -4.36
N THR A 74 -16.41 -4.56 -5.13
CA THR A 74 -15.19 -3.98 -5.76
C THR A 74 -15.32 -2.42 -5.88
N HIS A 75 -14.23 -1.63 -5.98
CA HIS A 75 -14.21 -0.36 -6.75
C HIS A 75 -12.77 0.12 -7.07
N ASN A 76 -12.50 0.59 -8.31
CA ASN A 76 -11.20 1.14 -8.72
C ASN A 76 -11.29 2.03 -9.98
N ILE A 77 -11.47 3.36 -9.82
CA ILE A 77 -11.03 4.42 -10.78
C ILE A 77 -11.05 5.78 -10.05
N CYS A 78 -9.87 6.32 -9.72
CA CYS A 78 -9.66 7.72 -9.25
C CYS A 78 -8.31 8.33 -9.73
N ASN A 79 -7.68 7.77 -10.77
CA ASN A 79 -6.47 8.30 -11.45
C ASN A 79 -5.29 8.81 -10.57
N GLY A 80 -5.17 8.33 -9.32
CA GLY A 80 -4.08 8.72 -8.42
C GLY A 80 -4.26 10.06 -7.71
N THR A 81 -5.43 10.69 -7.80
CA THR A 81 -5.74 11.94 -7.07
C THR A 81 -6.10 11.64 -5.62
N PRO A 82 -5.44 12.27 -4.62
CA PRO A 82 -5.89 12.19 -3.23
C PRO A 82 -7.29 12.76 -3.07
N LEU A 83 -8.18 12.03 -2.40
CA LEU A 83 -9.51 12.54 -2.08
C LEU A 83 -9.40 13.63 -0.99
N PRO A 84 -10.20 14.71 -1.06
CA PRO A 84 -10.28 15.68 0.01
C PRO A 84 -10.66 15.01 1.34
N LEU A 85 -9.98 15.33 2.44
CA LEU A 85 -10.23 14.68 3.74
C LEU A 85 -11.66 14.87 4.24
N GLU A 86 -12.22 16.06 4.05
CA GLU A 86 -13.62 16.33 4.42
C GLU A 86 -14.61 15.47 3.64
N PHE A 87 -14.29 15.14 2.38
CA PHE A 87 -15.12 14.22 1.59
C PHE A 87 -15.04 12.81 2.16
N ILE A 88 -13.83 12.32 2.49
CA ILE A 88 -13.65 11.01 3.14
C ILE A 88 -14.44 10.95 4.45
N ASP A 89 -14.33 11.99 5.29
CA ASP A 89 -15.01 12.05 6.58
C ASP A 89 -16.54 12.04 6.41
N LYS A 90 -17.09 12.82 5.47
CA LYS A 90 -18.53 12.85 5.16
C LYS A 90 -19.05 11.51 4.63
N VAL A 91 -18.32 10.87 3.71
CA VAL A 91 -18.71 9.54 3.19
C VAL A 91 -18.75 8.52 4.33
N CYS A 92 -17.74 8.55 5.22
CA CYS A 92 -17.71 7.65 6.36
C CYS A 92 -18.86 7.91 7.34
N GLU A 93 -19.20 9.18 7.59
CA GLU A 93 -20.33 9.57 8.44
C GLU A 93 -21.67 9.08 7.88
N ILE A 94 -21.89 9.25 6.57
CA ILE A 94 -23.10 8.76 5.89
C ILE A 94 -23.18 7.24 5.97
N ALA A 95 -22.10 6.52 5.67
CA ALA A 95 -22.09 5.06 5.76
C ALA A 95 -22.41 4.56 7.17
N LYS A 96 -21.76 5.15 8.19
CA LYS A 96 -21.94 4.77 9.59
C LYS A 96 -23.33 5.10 10.12
N SER A 97 -23.88 6.26 9.78
CA SER A 97 -25.26 6.61 10.16
C SER A 97 -26.30 5.68 9.56
N ASN A 98 -25.96 4.97 8.47
CA ASN A 98 -26.78 3.93 7.85
C ASN A 98 -26.36 2.50 8.24
N GLY A 99 -25.46 2.33 9.20
CA GLY A 99 -25.03 1.02 9.69
C GLY A 99 -24.10 0.23 8.76
N PHE A 100 -23.49 0.90 7.77
CA PHE A 100 -22.51 0.28 6.87
C PHE A 100 -21.09 0.47 7.40
N ALA A 101 -20.29 -0.61 7.29
CA ALA A 101 -18.85 -0.54 7.48
C ALA A 101 -18.19 0.10 6.26
N VAL A 102 -17.06 0.76 6.49
CA VAL A 102 -16.29 1.46 5.45
C VAL A 102 -14.90 0.85 5.33
N HIS A 103 -14.59 0.37 4.14
CA HIS A 103 -13.25 -0.04 3.76
C HIS A 103 -12.62 1.01 2.85
N MET A 104 -11.32 1.26 3.03
CA MET A 104 -10.53 2.08 2.11
C MET A 104 -9.58 1.18 1.33
N ASP A 105 -9.75 1.12 0.00
CA ASP A 105 -8.66 0.70 -0.89
C ASP A 105 -7.60 1.80 -0.92
N GLY A 106 -6.63 1.66 -0.03
CA GLY A 106 -5.49 2.54 0.13
C GLY A 106 -4.26 2.03 -0.61
N ALA A 107 -4.39 1.36 -1.76
CA ALA A 107 -3.25 0.83 -2.52
C ALA A 107 -2.10 1.83 -2.69
N ARG A 108 -2.39 3.13 -2.73
CA ARG A 108 -1.42 4.24 -2.77
C ARG A 108 -1.59 5.27 -1.65
N VAL A 109 -2.09 4.87 -0.47
CA VAL A 109 -2.40 5.79 0.65
C VAL A 109 -1.18 6.61 1.11
N PHE A 110 0.04 6.07 1.01
CA PHE A 110 1.26 6.83 1.32
C PHE A 110 1.54 7.96 0.33
N ASN A 111 1.16 7.81 -0.96
CA ASN A 111 1.22 8.92 -1.91
C ASN A 111 0.23 10.03 -1.51
N ALA A 112 -0.99 9.66 -1.10
CA ALA A 112 -1.98 10.61 -0.62
C ALA A 112 -1.49 11.33 0.65
N SER A 113 -0.89 10.59 1.58
CA SER A 113 -0.29 11.14 2.81
C SER A 113 0.75 12.21 2.52
N LEU A 114 1.72 11.92 1.65
CA LEU A 114 2.77 12.87 1.31
C LEU A 114 2.26 14.07 0.52
N LYS A 115 1.32 13.86 -0.41
CA LYS A 115 0.75 14.96 -1.21
C LYS A 115 -0.11 15.91 -0.37
N THR A 116 -0.82 15.39 0.64
CA THR A 116 -1.69 16.19 1.52
C THR A 116 -0.97 16.72 2.76
N GLY A 117 0.22 16.20 3.08
CA GLY A 117 0.93 16.48 4.32
C GLY A 117 0.24 15.90 5.57
N GLN A 118 -0.69 14.96 5.39
CA GLN A 118 -1.51 14.39 6.46
C GLN A 118 -1.07 12.96 6.74
N PRO A 119 -0.86 12.57 8.01
CA PRO A 119 -0.41 11.23 8.34
C PRO A 119 -1.50 10.21 8.00
N VAL A 120 -1.12 9.00 7.56
CA VAL A 120 -2.08 7.95 7.16
C VAL A 120 -3.17 7.70 8.23
N PRO A 121 -2.88 7.64 9.55
CA PRO A 121 -3.91 7.52 10.58
C PRO A 121 -5.01 8.58 10.52
N ARG A 122 -4.70 9.81 10.09
CA ARG A 122 -5.70 10.87 9.90
C ARG A 122 -6.58 10.59 8.68
N ILE A 123 -5.99 10.11 7.58
CA ILE A 123 -6.68 9.81 6.33
C ILE A 123 -7.70 8.69 6.55
N VAL A 124 -7.30 7.64 7.28
CA VAL A 124 -8.11 6.42 7.47
C VAL A 124 -8.90 6.43 8.78
N LYS A 125 -8.92 7.56 9.52
CA LYS A 125 -9.47 7.65 10.88
C LYS A 125 -10.87 7.06 10.97
N ASN A 126 -11.71 7.40 10.00
CA ASN A 126 -13.12 7.03 9.99
C ASN A 126 -13.43 5.74 9.22
N CYS A 127 -12.44 5.08 8.62
CA CYS A 127 -12.62 3.79 7.97
C CYS A 127 -12.53 2.65 9.00
N ASP A 128 -13.36 1.61 8.86
CA ASP A 128 -13.30 0.41 9.70
C ASP A 128 -12.12 -0.49 9.31
N SER A 129 -11.73 -0.46 8.03
CA SER A 129 -10.53 -1.11 7.54
C SER A 129 -9.86 -0.33 6.41
N VAL A 130 -8.58 -0.62 6.19
CA VAL A 130 -7.80 -0.09 5.07
C VAL A 130 -6.91 -1.20 4.51
N SER A 131 -6.86 -1.30 3.19
CA SER A 131 -5.82 -2.05 2.49
C SER A 131 -4.75 -1.11 1.95
N PHE A 132 -3.50 -1.55 1.84
CA PHE A 132 -2.48 -0.82 1.08
C PHE A 132 -1.46 -1.76 0.45
N CYS A 133 -0.90 -1.34 -0.69
CA CYS A 133 0.04 -2.16 -1.46
C CYS A 133 1.48 -1.85 -1.09
N LEU A 134 2.26 -2.90 -0.86
CA LEU A 134 3.72 -2.84 -0.71
C LEU A 134 4.42 -2.93 -2.09
N SER A 135 3.78 -3.63 -3.02
CA SER A 135 4.31 -3.98 -4.36
C SER A 135 4.06 -2.94 -5.46
N LYS A 136 4.09 -1.65 -5.09
CA LYS A 136 3.90 -0.51 -5.99
C LYS A 136 5.04 0.50 -5.82
N GLY A 137 4.75 1.79 -5.63
CA GLY A 137 5.76 2.81 -5.36
C GLY A 137 6.66 2.55 -4.14
N LEU A 138 6.22 1.70 -3.20
CA LEU A 138 7.04 1.25 -2.07
C LEU A 138 8.15 0.25 -2.45
N GLY A 139 8.09 -0.34 -3.65
CA GLY A 139 9.19 -1.09 -4.24
C GLY A 139 9.34 -2.55 -3.81
N CYS A 140 8.42 -3.07 -3.00
CA CYS A 140 8.46 -4.48 -2.60
C CYS A 140 8.16 -5.38 -3.81
N PRO A 141 8.72 -6.60 -3.86
CA PRO A 141 8.47 -7.51 -4.98
C PRO A 141 7.04 -8.08 -4.97
N VAL A 142 6.46 -8.27 -3.78
CA VAL A 142 5.15 -8.89 -3.56
C VAL A 142 4.50 -8.24 -2.34
N GLY A 143 3.18 -8.30 -2.29
CA GLY A 143 2.46 -8.19 -1.04
C GLY A 143 1.66 -6.92 -0.86
N SER A 144 0.74 -6.99 0.08
CA SER A 144 -0.14 -5.93 0.55
C SER A 144 -0.52 -6.19 2.00
N ILE A 145 -1.06 -5.18 2.65
CA ILE A 145 -1.56 -5.25 4.02
C ILE A 145 -3.07 -5.00 4.00
N LEU A 146 -3.78 -5.71 4.88
CA LEU A 146 -5.11 -5.32 5.36
C LEU A 146 -5.00 -4.97 6.84
N ALA A 147 -5.54 -3.83 7.25
CA ALA A 147 -5.52 -3.38 8.64
C ALA A 147 -6.91 -2.93 9.11
N GLY A 148 -7.22 -3.15 10.38
CA GLY A 148 -8.54 -2.87 10.97
C GLY A 148 -8.59 -3.23 12.45
N SER A 149 -9.80 -3.51 12.96
CA SER A 149 -9.96 -4.02 14.33
C SER A 149 -9.44 -5.45 14.47
N THR A 150 -9.08 -5.85 15.69
CA THR A 150 -8.62 -7.21 16.00
C THR A 150 -9.63 -8.26 15.53
N LYS A 151 -10.92 -8.03 15.81
CA LYS A 151 -12.03 -8.88 15.37
C LYS A 151 -12.13 -9.01 13.86
N LEU A 152 -11.86 -7.94 13.12
CA LEU A 152 -11.83 -7.98 11.65
C LEU A 152 -10.65 -8.84 11.17
N ILE A 153 -9.47 -8.64 11.74
CA ILE A 153 -8.26 -9.35 11.35
C ILE A 153 -8.33 -10.85 11.67
N GLU A 154 -8.92 -11.25 12.79
CA GLU A 154 -9.18 -12.66 13.09
C GLU A 154 -10.04 -13.35 12.02
N ARG A 155 -11.05 -12.65 11.50
CA ARG A 155 -11.87 -13.13 10.38
C ARG A 155 -11.06 -13.18 9.08
N ALA A 156 -10.28 -12.13 8.83
CA ALA A 156 -9.41 -12.02 7.66
C ALA A 156 -8.38 -13.17 7.58
N ILE A 157 -7.81 -13.61 8.71
CA ILE A 157 -6.89 -14.77 8.75
C ILE A 157 -7.56 -16.02 8.19
N ARG A 158 -8.84 -16.27 8.55
CA ARG A 158 -9.59 -17.42 8.03
C ARG A 158 -9.82 -17.28 6.52
N CYS A 159 -10.29 -16.11 6.08
CA CYS A 159 -10.51 -15.84 4.65
C CYS A 159 -9.22 -16.00 3.84
N ARG A 160 -8.09 -15.46 4.35
CA ARG A 160 -6.76 -15.61 3.73
C ARG A 160 -6.40 -17.08 3.53
N ARG A 161 -6.65 -17.94 4.53
CA ARG A 161 -6.39 -19.39 4.42
C ARG A 161 -7.30 -20.05 3.37
N VAL A 162 -8.60 -19.76 3.38
CA VAL A 162 -9.57 -20.31 2.41
C VAL A 162 -9.23 -19.91 0.98
N LEU A 163 -8.80 -18.67 0.78
CA LEU A 163 -8.42 -18.12 -0.52
C LEU A 163 -7.00 -18.51 -0.96
N GLY A 164 -6.30 -19.38 -0.21
CA GLY A 164 -4.96 -19.87 -0.56
C GLY A 164 -3.82 -18.88 -0.30
N GLY A 165 -4.06 -17.81 0.46
CA GLY A 165 -3.05 -16.81 0.84
C GLY A 165 -2.26 -17.15 2.11
N GLY A 166 -2.55 -18.28 2.76
CA GLY A 166 -1.79 -18.78 3.92
C GLY A 166 -0.43 -19.31 3.50
N MET A 167 0.59 -18.46 3.52
CA MET A 167 1.97 -18.80 3.18
C MET A 167 2.71 -19.39 4.38
N ARG A 168 3.90 -19.98 4.14
CA ARG A 168 4.79 -20.55 5.16
C ARG A 168 5.85 -19.53 5.60
N GLN A 169 7.09 -19.67 5.15
CA GLN A 169 8.21 -18.76 5.40
C GLN A 169 8.09 -17.47 4.59
N ALA A 170 6.99 -16.74 4.81
CA ALA A 170 6.70 -15.48 4.15
C ALA A 170 7.54 -14.32 4.68
N GLY A 171 8.31 -14.52 5.76
CA GLY A 171 9.22 -13.55 6.34
C GLY A 171 10.20 -12.94 5.34
N VAL A 172 10.62 -13.70 4.32
CA VAL A 172 11.45 -13.18 3.22
C VAL A 172 10.75 -12.03 2.49
N LEU A 173 9.45 -12.15 2.22
CA LEU A 173 8.67 -11.09 1.56
C LEU A 173 8.29 -9.99 2.56
N ALA A 174 8.01 -10.36 3.81
CA ALA A 174 7.67 -9.41 4.85
C ALA A 174 8.84 -8.46 5.19
N ALA A 175 10.09 -8.94 5.12
CA ALA A 175 11.29 -8.14 5.30
C ALA A 175 11.36 -6.98 4.28
N ALA A 176 10.99 -7.25 3.03
CA ALA A 176 10.90 -6.20 2.01
C ALA A 176 9.84 -5.15 2.37
N GLY A 177 8.68 -5.60 2.88
CA GLY A 177 7.61 -4.74 3.36
C GLY A 177 8.06 -3.85 4.53
N LEU A 178 8.75 -4.44 5.50
CA LEU A 178 9.25 -3.75 6.68
C LEU A 178 10.30 -2.70 6.30
N PHE A 179 11.25 -3.08 5.44
CA PHE A 179 12.22 -2.14 4.86
C PHE A 179 11.51 -0.99 4.15
N ALA A 180 10.52 -1.28 3.31
CA ALA A 180 9.83 -0.24 2.56
C ALA A 180 9.04 0.73 3.45
N LEU A 181 8.38 0.25 4.51
CA LEU A 181 7.65 1.12 5.43
C LEU A 181 8.58 1.99 6.29
N LYS A 182 9.82 1.54 6.55
CA LYS A 182 10.82 2.30 7.31
C LYS A 182 11.59 3.30 6.42
N GLU A 183 11.92 2.91 5.19
CA GLU A 183 12.90 3.64 4.36
C GLU A 183 12.32 4.25 3.07
N ASN A 184 11.25 3.67 2.50
CA ASN A 184 10.81 4.01 1.14
C ASN A 184 9.59 4.95 1.07
N ILE A 185 9.01 5.37 2.19
CA ILE A 185 7.85 6.28 2.14
C ILE A 185 8.28 7.64 1.60
N GLU A 186 9.27 8.28 2.22
CA GLU A 186 9.71 9.64 1.88
C GLU A 186 10.20 9.78 0.43
N ARG A 187 10.78 8.72 -0.15
CA ARG A 187 11.25 8.76 -1.55
C ARG A 187 10.13 8.96 -2.58
N LEU A 188 8.86 8.70 -2.23
CA LEU A 188 7.73 8.93 -3.13
C LEU A 188 7.59 10.41 -3.52
N HIS A 189 8.15 11.34 -2.74
CA HIS A 189 8.26 12.75 -3.15
C HIS A 189 9.04 12.93 -4.46
N PHE A 190 10.07 12.11 -4.71
CA PHE A 190 10.79 12.13 -5.98
C PHE A 190 9.89 11.69 -7.13
N ASP A 191 9.07 10.67 -6.91
CA ASP A 191 8.13 10.15 -7.91
C ASP A 191 7.09 11.24 -8.27
N HIS A 192 6.58 12.00 -7.28
CA HIS A 192 5.67 13.13 -7.52
C HIS A 192 6.35 14.26 -8.29
N LYS A 193 7.57 14.64 -7.89
CA LYS A 193 8.36 15.67 -8.57
C LYS A 193 8.64 15.29 -10.02
N HIS A 194 9.04 14.05 -10.27
CA HIS A 194 9.32 13.54 -11.62
C HIS A 194 8.05 13.52 -12.48
N THR A 195 6.91 13.12 -11.90
CA THR A 195 5.61 13.16 -12.58
C THR A 195 5.26 14.58 -13.04
N LEU A 196 5.44 15.59 -12.17
CA LEU A 196 5.20 16.99 -12.52
C LEU A 196 6.16 17.51 -13.60
N MET A 197 7.42 17.09 -13.57
CA MET A 197 8.40 17.44 -14.62
C MET A 197 8.04 16.82 -15.96
N ILE A 198 7.61 15.55 -15.98
CA ILE A 198 7.16 14.90 -17.22
C ILE A 198 5.91 15.60 -17.74
N ALA A 199 4.92 15.87 -16.88
CA ALA A 199 3.69 16.54 -17.26
C ALA A 199 3.94 17.94 -17.86
N SER A 200 4.84 18.74 -17.25
CA SER A 200 5.16 20.07 -17.75
C SER A 200 5.83 20.04 -19.13
N VAL A 201 6.70 19.07 -19.39
CA VAL A 201 7.30 18.85 -20.72
C VAL A 201 6.25 18.47 -21.75
N TYR A 202 5.32 17.56 -21.40
CA TYR A 202 4.24 17.15 -22.30
C TYR A 202 3.27 18.30 -22.61
N ILE A 203 2.83 19.07 -21.61
CA ILE A 203 1.96 20.23 -21.79
C ILE A 203 2.60 21.24 -22.75
N LYS A 204 3.89 21.54 -22.54
CA LYS A 204 4.66 22.43 -23.40
C LYS A 204 4.78 21.89 -24.83
N ALA A 205 5.09 20.61 -24.99
CA ALA A 205 5.25 19.98 -26.31
C ALA A 205 3.94 19.94 -27.11
N LEU A 206 2.80 19.80 -26.43
CA LEU A 206 1.47 19.76 -27.04
C LEU A 206 0.85 21.16 -27.24
N GLY A 207 1.54 22.24 -26.83
CA GLY A 207 1.01 23.61 -26.95
C GLY A 207 -0.24 23.87 -26.11
N LEU A 208 -0.49 23.05 -25.08
CA LEU A 208 -1.63 23.24 -24.19
C LEU A 208 -1.33 24.39 -23.22
N SER A 209 -2.22 25.38 -23.15
CA SER A 209 -2.16 26.41 -22.11
C SER A 209 -2.47 25.75 -20.77
N GLY A 210 -1.55 25.86 -19.81
CA GLY A 210 -1.68 25.22 -18.50
C GLY A 210 -2.95 25.65 -17.79
N GLY A 211 -3.94 24.75 -17.72
CA GLY A 211 -5.04 24.86 -16.77
C GLY A 211 -4.47 24.76 -15.36
N GLN A 212 -4.85 25.69 -14.49
CA GLN A 212 -4.45 25.70 -13.08
C GLN A 212 -4.75 24.33 -12.46
N THR A 213 -3.70 23.61 -12.08
CA THR A 213 -3.83 22.37 -11.31
C THR A 213 -4.20 22.74 -9.87
N ALA A 214 -5.45 22.49 -9.49
CA ALA A 214 -5.92 22.50 -8.09
C ALA A 214 -5.33 21.31 -7.30
#